data_AF-A0A8D8ZAV0-F1
#
_entry.id   AF-A0A8D8ZAV0-F1
#
_cell.length_a   1.000
_cell.length_b   1.000
_cell.length_c   1.000
_cell.angle_alpha   90.00
_cell.angle_beta   90.00
_cell.angle_gamma   90.00
#
_symmetry.space_group_name_H-M   'P 1'
#
loop_
_entity.id
_entity.type
_entity.pdbx_description
1 polymer ?
#
loop_
_entity_poly.entity_id
_entity_poly.type
_entity_poly.pdbx_seq_one_letter_code
_entity_poly.pdbx_strand_id
1 'polypeptide(L)'
;MTNRETGLELEVALSDFQEVIWIKYGKLQTAEVDPRYYRLPISISYEGEKPTRKVDFVAPGVMLVMTFFLHSGLTSSVIILERNSGLWERNSVLGVTDYEIVLSFLLVMSFFAFLNSLIVVGTVYFLYSVPCEGSLVLVFVLVFLQSMNGEVFGFLCSVIAKSITQVNFINLGFYYPFIHLSGVVTSIDSMSPGIRYIGYLFPLTLAIKAVRKIQSKGYGLFHLVVVAGFVSTLVWTVILSCMILGILAYRRVRMRK
;
A
#
# COMPACT_ATOMS: atom_id res chain seq x y z
N MET A 1 -17.21 -5.38 -21.29
CA MET A 1 -18.26 -5.07 -20.30
C MET A 1 -18.52 -6.36 -19.56
N THR A 2 -17.82 -6.52 -18.45
CA THR A 2 -17.57 -7.81 -17.81
C THR A 2 -18.57 -7.98 -16.66
N ASN A 3 -19.09 -9.20 -16.43
CA ASN A 3 -20.16 -9.57 -15.47
C ASN A 3 -20.09 -8.98 -14.04
N ARG A 4 -18.99 -8.32 -13.69
CA ARG A 4 -18.69 -7.71 -12.40
C ARG A 4 -19.11 -6.23 -12.32
N GLU A 5 -19.03 -5.50 -13.44
CA GLU A 5 -19.53 -4.12 -13.53
C GLU A 5 -21.06 -4.12 -13.59
N THR A 6 -21.62 -5.04 -14.39
CA THR A 6 -23.07 -5.30 -14.37
C THR A 6 -23.55 -5.77 -13.01
N GLY A 7 -22.72 -6.49 -12.24
CA GLY A 7 -23.04 -6.91 -10.86
C GLY A 7 -23.10 -5.75 -9.86
N LEU A 8 -22.19 -4.79 -9.99
CA LEU A 8 -22.17 -3.56 -9.18
C LEU A 8 -23.31 -2.61 -9.56
N GLU A 9 -23.61 -2.47 -10.85
CA GLU A 9 -24.78 -1.73 -11.32
C GLU A 9 -26.09 -2.40 -10.90
N LEU A 10 -26.14 -3.74 -10.92
CA LEU A 10 -27.25 -4.52 -10.38
C LEU A 10 -27.38 -4.37 -8.86
N GLU A 11 -26.28 -4.31 -8.10
CA GLU A 11 -26.32 -4.09 -6.65
C GLU A 11 -26.88 -2.71 -6.29
N VAL A 12 -26.46 -1.66 -7.01
CA VAL A 12 -26.98 -0.29 -6.81
C VAL A 12 -28.45 -0.21 -7.25
N ALA A 13 -28.78 -0.80 -8.41
CA ALA A 13 -30.16 -0.86 -8.87
C ALA A 13 -31.07 -1.67 -7.92
N LEU A 14 -30.55 -2.73 -7.30
CA LEU A 14 -31.27 -3.53 -6.32
C LEU A 14 -31.42 -2.83 -4.97
N SER A 15 -30.43 -2.04 -4.53
CA SER A 15 -30.56 -1.23 -3.31
C SER A 15 -31.59 -0.12 -3.48
N ASP A 16 -31.55 0.59 -4.61
CA ASP A 16 -32.53 1.62 -4.93
C ASP A 16 -33.94 1.00 -5.07
N PHE A 17 -34.03 -0.19 -5.68
CA PHE A 17 -35.29 -0.93 -5.79
C PHE A 17 -35.81 -1.42 -4.43
N GLN A 18 -34.93 -1.88 -3.53
CA GLN A 18 -35.28 -2.25 -2.16
C GLN A 18 -35.77 -1.05 -1.35
N GLU A 19 -35.18 0.14 -1.54
CA GLU A 19 -35.60 1.37 -0.88
C GLU A 19 -36.99 1.83 -1.40
N VAL A 20 -37.21 1.75 -2.71
CA VAL A 20 -38.52 2.00 -3.34
C VAL A 20 -39.58 0.99 -2.86
N ILE A 21 -39.23 -0.29 -2.71
CA ILE A 21 -40.13 -1.30 -2.13
C ILE A 21 -40.40 -0.98 -0.66
N TRP A 22 -39.41 -0.58 0.13
CA TRP A 22 -39.59 -0.21 1.53
C TRP A 22 -40.52 0.99 1.68
N ILE A 23 -40.40 2.00 0.82
CA ILE A 23 -41.25 3.20 0.85
C ILE A 23 -42.67 2.87 0.36
N LYS A 24 -42.82 2.01 -0.65
CA LYS A 24 -44.11 1.70 -1.31
C LYS A 24 -44.89 0.57 -0.64
N TYR A 25 -44.20 -0.42 -0.06
CA TYR A 25 -44.76 -1.62 0.58
C TYR A 25 -44.46 -1.70 2.09
N GLY A 26 -43.57 -0.88 2.66
CA GLY A 26 -43.40 -0.76 4.12
C GLY A 26 -44.66 -0.21 4.81
N LYS A 27 -45.52 0.51 4.08
CA LYS A 27 -46.88 0.88 4.53
C LYS A 27 -47.87 -0.29 4.58
N LEU A 28 -47.52 -1.47 4.04
CA LEU A 28 -48.36 -2.67 4.12
C LEU A 28 -48.03 -3.53 5.35
N GLN A 29 -46.94 -3.26 6.08
CA GLN A 29 -46.65 -3.93 7.36
C GLN A 29 -47.67 -3.60 8.46
N THR A 30 -48.45 -2.53 8.31
CA THR A 30 -49.55 -2.17 9.22
C THR A 30 -50.89 -2.82 8.86
N ALA A 31 -50.98 -3.55 7.75
CA ALA A 31 -52.17 -4.34 7.41
C ALA A 31 -51.87 -5.82 7.75
N GLU A 32 -52.71 -6.43 8.58
CA GLU A 32 -52.63 -7.85 8.97
C GLU A 32 -52.67 -8.77 7.74
N VAL A 33 -51.50 -9.11 7.20
CA VAL A 33 -51.36 -10.08 6.10
C VAL A 33 -50.39 -11.17 6.52
N ASP A 34 -50.84 -12.41 6.34
CA ASP A 34 -50.24 -13.67 6.80
C ASP A 34 -48.72 -13.79 6.49
N PRO A 35 -47.86 -14.07 7.49
CA PRO A 35 -46.39 -14.04 7.38
C PRO A 35 -45.75 -15.04 6.38
N ARG A 36 -46.55 -15.88 5.71
CA ARG A 36 -46.06 -16.77 4.64
C ARG A 36 -45.64 -16.03 3.36
N TYR A 37 -46.18 -14.84 3.10
CA TYR A 37 -45.90 -14.08 1.87
C TYR A 37 -44.64 -13.19 1.94
N TYR A 38 -43.99 -13.10 3.10
CA TYR A 38 -42.76 -12.29 3.29
C TYR A 38 -41.45 -13.07 3.13
N ARG A 39 -41.49 -14.39 2.93
CA ARG A 39 -40.28 -15.16 2.69
C ARG A 39 -39.93 -15.12 1.21
N LEU A 40 -38.98 -14.25 0.86
CA LEU A 40 -38.27 -14.32 -0.42
C LEU A 40 -37.73 -15.75 -0.61
N PRO A 41 -38.04 -16.46 -1.72
CA PRO A 41 -37.67 -17.86 -1.93
C PRO A 41 -36.16 -18.06 -2.19
N ILE A 42 -35.38 -16.98 -2.17
CA ILE A 42 -33.94 -16.99 -2.39
C ILE A 42 -33.27 -16.60 -1.08
N SER A 43 -32.83 -17.60 -0.31
CA SER A 43 -31.85 -17.38 0.75
C SER A 43 -30.48 -17.28 0.10
N ILE A 44 -30.11 -16.08 -0.35
CA ILE A 44 -28.72 -15.81 -0.68
C ILE A 44 -28.01 -15.82 0.68
N SER A 45 -27.37 -16.95 1.00
CA SER A 45 -26.40 -16.99 2.08
C SER A 45 -25.23 -16.13 1.65
N TYR A 46 -25.37 -14.82 1.84
CA TYR A 46 -24.25 -13.90 1.76
C TYR A 46 -23.33 -14.30 2.90
N GLU A 47 -22.34 -15.13 2.60
CA GLU A 47 -21.04 -15.10 3.28
C GLU A 47 -20.31 -13.80 2.87
N GLY A 48 -21.06 -12.70 2.93
CA GLY A 48 -20.69 -11.38 2.50
C GLY A 48 -20.24 -10.62 3.71
N GLU A 49 -19.02 -10.10 3.64
CA GLU A 49 -18.44 -9.15 4.58
C GLU A 49 -19.53 -8.12 5.00
N LYS A 50 -19.63 -7.84 6.30
CA LYS A 50 -20.48 -6.74 6.84
C LYS A 50 -20.29 -5.51 5.96
N PRO A 51 -21.32 -4.66 5.73
CA PRO A 51 -21.16 -3.45 4.91
C PRO A 51 -20.11 -2.54 5.55
N THR A 52 -18.85 -2.72 5.15
CA THR A 52 -17.74 -1.88 5.59
C THR A 52 -17.88 -0.57 4.85
N ARG A 53 -17.77 0.53 5.59
CA ARG A 53 -17.70 1.87 4.99
C ARG A 53 -16.57 1.84 3.96
N LYS A 54 -16.78 2.38 2.75
CA LYS A 54 -15.76 2.36 1.68
C LYS A 54 -14.38 2.85 2.17
N VAL A 55 -14.36 3.76 3.15
CA VAL A 55 -13.13 4.26 3.76
C VAL A 55 -12.36 3.19 4.53
N ASP A 56 -13.02 2.23 5.16
CA ASP A 56 -12.36 1.18 5.96
C ASP A 56 -11.63 0.18 5.04
N PHE A 57 -12.15 -0.02 3.82
CA PHE A 57 -11.52 -0.85 2.80
C PHE A 57 -10.29 -0.16 2.14
N VAL A 58 -10.39 1.16 1.92
CA VAL A 58 -9.37 1.94 1.21
C VAL A 58 -8.25 2.43 2.14
N ALA A 59 -8.57 2.76 3.40
CA ALA A 59 -7.65 3.29 4.40
C ALA A 59 -6.31 2.54 4.52
N PRO A 60 -6.26 1.20 4.69
CA PRO A 60 -4.99 0.49 4.79
C PRO A 60 -4.14 0.58 3.52
N GLY A 61 -4.78 0.57 2.36
CA GLY A 61 -4.09 0.67 1.09
C GLY A 61 -3.45 2.05 0.90
N VAL A 62 -4.21 3.10 1.21
CA VAL A 62 -3.70 4.48 1.14
C VAL A 62 -2.57 4.70 2.14
N MET A 63 -2.69 4.19 3.38
CA MET A 63 -1.62 4.26 4.38
C MET A 63 -0.29 3.70 3.85
N LEU A 64 -0.31 2.51 3.23
CA LEU A 64 0.90 1.87 2.70
C LEU A 64 1.48 2.63 1.51
N VAL A 65 0.64 3.06 0.56
CA VAL A 65 1.09 3.84 -0.61
C VAL A 65 1.68 5.18 -0.17
N MET A 66 0.98 5.93 0.68
CA MET A 66 1.43 7.23 1.16
C MET A 66 2.77 7.10 1.87
N THR A 67 2.89 6.13 2.78
CA THR A 67 4.13 5.92 3.54
C THR A 67 5.29 5.52 2.62
N PHE A 68 5.06 4.64 1.65
CA PHE A 68 6.09 4.23 0.69
C PHE A 68 6.63 5.42 -0.12
N PHE A 69 5.72 6.22 -0.70
CA PHE A 69 6.13 7.34 -1.56
C PHE A 69 6.69 8.53 -0.79
N LEU A 70 6.21 8.76 0.44
CA LEU A 70 6.80 9.74 1.34
C LEU A 70 8.29 9.42 1.58
N HIS A 71 8.61 8.17 1.96
CA HIS A 71 10.00 7.77 2.23
C HIS A 71 10.85 7.70 0.97
N SER A 72 10.29 7.29 -0.16
CA SER A 72 10.97 7.36 -1.45
C SER A 72 11.37 8.80 -1.81
N GLY A 73 10.42 9.74 -1.70
CA GLY A 73 10.64 11.15 -2.00
C GLY A 73 11.64 11.80 -1.04
N LEU A 74 11.50 11.55 0.26
CA LEU A 74 12.41 12.05 1.29
C LEU A 74 13.84 11.54 1.06
N THR A 75 14.01 10.22 0.96
CA THR A 75 15.33 9.59 0.78
C THR A 75 16.02 10.09 -0.49
N SER A 76 15.28 10.09 -1.60
CA SER A 76 15.85 10.50 -2.89
C SER A 76 16.28 11.98 -2.89
N SER A 77 15.50 12.85 -2.25
CA SER A 77 15.79 14.28 -2.17
C SER A 77 17.00 14.56 -1.29
N VAL A 78 17.09 13.92 -0.12
CA VAL A 78 18.20 14.16 0.82
C VAL A 78 19.52 13.69 0.21
N ILE A 79 19.56 12.53 -0.45
CA ILE A 79 20.79 12.04 -1.11
C ILE A 79 21.28 13.01 -2.20
N ILE A 80 20.36 13.54 -3.01
CA ILE A 80 20.73 14.51 -4.05
C ILE A 80 21.19 15.83 -3.42
N LEU A 81 20.54 16.28 -2.34
CA LEU A 81 20.93 17.48 -1.62
C LEU A 81 22.34 17.35 -1.02
N GLU A 82 22.65 16.23 -0.39
CA GLU A 82 23.98 15.96 0.16
C GLU A 82 25.06 15.90 -0.93
N ARG A 83 24.73 15.32 -2.09
CA ARG A 83 25.64 15.29 -3.25
C ARG A 83 25.88 16.71 -3.78
N ASN A 84 24.83 17.49 -3.97
CA ASN A 84 24.92 18.83 -4.54
C ASN A 84 25.59 19.85 -3.62
N SER A 85 25.49 19.65 -2.30
CA SER A 85 26.17 20.49 -1.31
C SER A 85 27.65 20.17 -1.14
N GLY A 86 28.18 19.16 -1.84
CA GLY A 86 29.58 18.71 -1.70
C GLY A 86 29.88 18.06 -0.35
N LEU A 87 28.85 17.76 0.45
CA LEU A 87 29.01 17.20 1.79
C LEU A 87 29.64 15.80 1.72
N TRP A 88 29.30 15.04 0.69
CA TRP A 88 29.88 13.72 0.39
C TRP A 88 31.40 13.78 0.22
N GLU A 89 31.88 14.71 -0.60
CA GLU A 89 33.32 14.86 -0.85
C GLU A 89 34.04 15.35 0.40
N ARG A 90 33.43 16.28 1.15
CA ARG A 90 33.99 16.77 2.41
C ARG A 90 34.13 15.67 3.46
N ASN A 91 33.13 14.81 3.60
CA ASN A 91 33.18 13.68 4.53
C ASN A 91 34.24 12.65 4.12
N SER A 92 34.44 12.43 2.82
CA SER A 92 35.50 11.57 2.30
C SER A 92 36.90 12.10 2.64
N VAL A 93 37.12 13.42 2.53
CA VAL A 93 38.40 14.06 2.91
C VAL A 93 38.68 13.98 4.42
N LEU A 94 37.64 13.93 5.26
CA LEU A 94 37.77 13.74 6.71
C LEU A 94 38.16 12.31 7.11
N GLY A 95 38.36 11.41 6.14
CA GLY A 95 38.72 10.01 6.40
C GLY A 95 37.53 9.12 6.77
N VAL A 96 36.29 9.61 6.64
CA VAL A 96 35.09 8.80 6.84
C VAL A 96 34.90 7.90 5.63
N THR A 97 34.69 6.61 5.87
CA THR A 97 34.49 5.65 4.78
C THR A 97 33.10 5.81 4.17
N ASP A 98 32.97 5.58 2.86
CA ASP A 98 31.66 5.61 2.16
C ASP A 98 30.62 4.71 2.83
N TYR A 99 31.05 3.60 3.43
CA TYR A 99 30.20 2.65 4.15
C TYR A 99 29.61 3.26 5.43
N GLU A 100 30.39 4.02 6.20
CA GLU A 100 29.92 4.69 7.42
C GLU A 100 28.92 5.80 7.09
N ILE A 101 29.12 6.53 5.99
CA ILE A 101 28.19 7.56 5.52
C ILE A 101 26.83 6.92 5.19
N VAL A 102 26.84 5.86 4.38
CA VAL A 102 25.62 5.15 3.99
C VAL A 102 24.93 4.50 5.18
N LEU A 103 25.69 3.87 6.09
CA LEU A 103 25.12 3.25 7.30
C LEU A 103 24.44 4.27 8.20
N SER A 104 25.08 5.42 8.43
CA SER A 104 24.53 6.51 9.23
C SER A 104 23.24 7.04 8.62
N PHE A 105 23.24 7.22 7.30
CA PHE A 105 22.06 7.65 6.55
C PHE A 105 20.90 6.66 6.67
N LEU A 106 21.17 5.35 6.48
CA LEU A 106 20.16 4.30 6.62
C LEU A 106 19.57 4.26 8.03
N LEU A 107 20.40 4.40 9.07
CA LEU A 107 19.94 4.41 10.46
C LEU A 107 19.04 5.62 10.76
N VAL A 108 19.44 6.82 10.32
CA VAL A 108 18.65 8.04 10.52
C VAL A 108 17.32 7.94 9.76
N MET A 109 17.33 7.53 8.50
CA MET A 109 16.10 7.38 7.72
C MET A 109 15.18 6.30 8.30
N SER A 110 15.73 5.15 8.71
CA SER A 110 14.97 4.10 9.39
C SER A 110 14.30 4.58 10.68
N PHE A 111 14.94 5.48 11.43
CA PHE A 111 14.34 6.10 12.60
C PHE A 111 13.16 7.00 12.22
N PHE A 112 13.29 7.80 11.16
CA PHE A 112 12.17 8.59 10.61
C PHE A 112 11.03 7.69 10.10
N ALA A 113 11.33 6.57 9.45
CA ALA A 113 10.34 5.57 9.05
C ALA A 113 9.59 4.96 10.22
N PHE A 114 10.30 4.66 11.31
CA PHE A 114 9.68 4.17 12.53
C PHE A 114 8.69 5.20 13.09
N LEU A 115 9.11 6.46 13.26
CA LEU A 115 8.24 7.53 13.74
C LEU A 115 7.04 7.79 12.82
N ASN A 116 7.27 7.85 11.50
CA ASN A 116 6.17 8.05 10.55
C ASN A 116 5.18 6.88 10.59
N SER A 117 5.67 5.64 10.65
CA SER A 117 4.79 4.47 10.72
C SER A 117 3.92 4.49 11.98
N LEU A 118 4.44 4.95 13.13
CA LEU A 118 3.66 5.14 14.36
C LEU A 118 2.56 6.20 14.17
N ILE A 119 2.91 7.35 13.58
CA ILE A 119 1.99 8.46 13.35
C ILE A 119 0.87 8.05 12.39
N VAL A 120 1.20 7.39 11.28
CA VAL A 120 0.21 7.00 10.27
C VAL A 120 -0.72 5.91 10.79
N VAL A 121 -0.17 4.87 11.43
CA VAL A 121 -0.98 3.82 12.08
C VAL A 121 -1.86 4.43 13.16
N GLY A 122 -1.30 5.28 14.02
CA GLY A 122 -2.06 5.97 15.06
C GLY A 122 -3.20 6.82 14.48
N THR A 123 -2.95 7.55 13.39
CA THR A 123 -3.98 8.37 12.75
C THR A 123 -5.12 7.52 12.19
N VAL A 124 -4.83 6.42 11.50
CA VAL A 124 -5.87 5.54 10.91
C VAL A 124 -6.76 4.90 11.98
N TYR A 125 -6.18 4.45 13.09
CA TYR A 125 -6.95 3.73 14.11
C TYR A 125 -7.57 4.65 15.18
N PHE A 126 -6.88 5.70 15.62
CA PHE A 126 -7.41 6.60 16.65
C PHE A 126 -8.28 7.72 16.09
N LEU A 127 -7.96 8.27 14.91
CA LEU A 127 -8.71 9.41 14.35
C LEU A 127 -9.85 8.95 13.43
N TYR A 128 -9.59 7.97 12.56
CA TYR A 128 -10.59 7.46 11.61
C TYR A 128 -11.44 6.30 12.16
N SER A 129 -11.11 5.81 13.36
CA SER A 129 -11.80 4.73 14.06
C SER A 129 -12.06 3.50 13.18
N VAL A 130 -11.06 3.12 12.37
CA VAL A 130 -11.15 1.95 11.50
C VAL A 130 -11.14 0.69 12.36
N PRO A 131 -12.14 -0.21 12.25
CA PRO A 131 -12.17 -1.44 13.04
C PRO A 131 -10.99 -2.35 12.67
N CYS A 132 -10.23 -2.77 13.67
CA CYS A 132 -9.16 -3.75 13.52
C CYS A 132 -9.49 -4.98 14.37
N GLU A 133 -9.93 -6.05 13.73
CA GLU A 133 -10.17 -7.35 14.38
C GLU A 133 -8.86 -8.10 14.69
N GLY A 134 -7.76 -7.70 14.03
CA GLY A 134 -6.44 -8.33 14.15
C GLY A 134 -5.46 -7.60 15.06
N SER A 135 -4.22 -8.10 15.08
CA SER A 135 -3.13 -7.47 15.84
C SER A 135 -2.63 -6.20 15.17
N LEU A 136 -2.76 -5.07 15.87
CA LEU A 136 -2.22 -3.77 15.44
C LEU A 136 -0.70 -3.80 15.24
N VAL A 137 0.01 -4.63 16.02
CA VAL A 137 1.47 -4.78 15.90
C VAL A 137 1.85 -5.35 14.53
N LEU A 138 1.10 -6.32 14.01
CA LEU A 138 1.38 -6.88 12.68
C LEU A 138 1.20 -5.83 11.57
N VAL A 139 0.18 -4.99 11.69
CA VAL A 139 -0.04 -3.90 10.74
C VAL A 139 1.09 -2.89 10.84
N PHE A 140 1.50 -2.51 12.06
CA PHE A 140 2.62 -1.62 12.27
C PHE A 140 3.91 -2.12 11.62
N VAL A 141 4.28 -3.39 11.85
CA VAL A 141 5.51 -3.97 11.27
C VAL A 141 5.43 -3.99 9.74
N LEU A 142 4.27 -4.32 9.14
CA LEU A 142 4.11 -4.26 7.68
C LEU A 142 4.25 -2.83 7.13
N VAL A 143 3.67 -1.84 7.80
CA VAL A 143 3.79 -0.43 7.39
C VAL A 143 5.24 0.04 7.51
N PHE A 144 5.92 -0.32 8.60
CA PHE A 144 7.34 -0.01 8.79
C PHE A 144 8.22 -0.66 7.69
N LEU A 145 8.04 -1.95 7.41
CA LEU A 145 8.75 -2.64 6.32
C LEU A 145 8.46 -2.01 4.96
N GLN A 146 7.23 -1.57 4.72
CA GLN A 146 6.89 -0.88 3.48
C GLN A 146 7.56 0.50 3.39
N SER A 147 7.76 1.18 4.52
CA SER A 147 8.52 2.44 4.60
C SER A 147 9.96 2.21 4.16
N MET A 148 10.63 1.20 4.74
CA MET A 148 12.00 0.82 4.37
C MET A 148 12.12 0.46 2.89
N ASN A 149 11.14 -0.27 2.35
CA ASN A 149 11.10 -0.57 0.92
C ASN A 149 10.99 0.70 0.05
N GLY A 150 10.25 1.70 0.53
CA GLY A 150 10.18 3.03 -0.08
C GLY A 150 11.51 3.77 -0.06
N GLU A 151 12.28 3.68 1.04
CA GLU A 151 13.62 4.27 1.12
C GLU A 151 14.59 3.67 0.09
N VAL A 152 14.60 2.34 -0.03
CA VAL A 152 15.44 1.65 -1.03
C VAL A 152 15.01 2.02 -2.45
N PHE A 153 13.72 2.12 -2.71
CA PHE A 153 13.22 2.60 -4.01
C PHE A 153 13.64 4.07 -4.27
N GLY A 154 13.56 4.95 -3.27
CA GLY A 154 14.03 6.34 -3.37
C GLY A 154 15.53 6.44 -3.61
N PHE A 155 16.32 5.57 -2.97
CA PHE A 155 17.75 5.46 -3.22
C PHE A 155 18.02 5.08 -4.68
N LEU A 156 17.28 4.13 -5.24
CA LEU A 156 17.41 3.77 -6.66
C LEU A 156 17.11 4.96 -7.57
N CYS A 157 16.06 5.74 -7.29
CA CYS A 157 15.73 6.95 -8.05
C CYS A 157 16.83 8.02 -7.97
N SER A 158 17.47 8.20 -6.81
CA SER A 158 18.55 9.19 -6.61
C SER A 158 19.85 8.85 -7.35
N VAL A 159 20.06 7.56 -7.64
CA VAL A 159 21.17 7.12 -8.49
C VAL A 159 20.95 7.56 -9.94
N ILE A 160 19.71 7.55 -10.43
CA ILE A 160 19.35 7.86 -11.81
C ILE A 160 19.26 9.38 -12.05
N ALA A 161 18.66 10.12 -11.10
CA ALA A 161 18.45 11.56 -11.24
C ALA A 161 19.70 12.39 -10.93
N LYS A 162 19.79 13.57 -11.57
CA LYS A 162 20.87 14.54 -11.36
C LYS A 162 20.44 15.75 -10.51
N SER A 163 19.13 16.03 -10.45
CA SER A 163 18.57 17.18 -9.74
C SER A 163 17.37 16.76 -8.89
N ILE A 164 17.12 17.50 -7.81
CA ILE A 164 15.99 17.28 -6.88
C ILE A 164 14.67 17.32 -7.66
N THR A 165 14.50 18.32 -8.53
CA THR A 165 13.30 18.45 -9.37
C THR A 165 13.10 17.23 -10.28
N GLN A 166 14.19 16.70 -10.85
CA GLN A 166 14.13 15.52 -11.72
C GLN A 166 13.71 14.27 -10.95
N VAL A 167 14.23 14.06 -9.74
CA VAL A 167 13.86 12.88 -8.93
C VAL A 167 12.41 12.94 -8.48
N ASN A 168 11.91 14.15 -8.15
CA ASN A 168 10.52 14.34 -7.77
C ASN A 168 9.57 14.04 -8.93
N PHE A 169 9.90 14.43 -10.16
CA PHE A 169 9.11 14.04 -11.34
C PHE A 169 9.15 12.54 -11.61
N ILE A 170 10.29 11.88 -11.41
CA ILE A 170 10.39 10.42 -11.52
C ILE A 170 9.50 9.74 -10.48
N ASN A 171 9.61 10.14 -9.20
CA ASN A 171 8.76 9.62 -8.12
C ASN A 171 7.28 9.82 -8.41
N LEU A 172 6.89 11.02 -8.86
CA LEU A 172 5.51 11.34 -9.24
C LEU A 172 5.03 10.48 -10.42
N GLY A 173 5.90 10.24 -11.41
CA GLY A 173 5.61 9.37 -12.55
C GLY A 173 5.34 7.92 -12.13
N PHE A 174 6.01 7.41 -11.10
CA PHE A 174 5.75 6.08 -10.54
C PHE A 174 4.55 6.06 -9.58
N TYR A 175 4.24 7.17 -8.90
CA TYR A 175 3.13 7.27 -7.95
C TYR A 175 1.77 6.95 -8.59
N TYR A 176 1.46 7.57 -9.72
CA TYR A 176 0.19 7.39 -10.41
C TYR A 176 -0.10 5.94 -10.84
N PRO A 177 0.79 5.23 -11.56
CA PRO A 177 0.52 3.83 -11.90
C PRO A 177 0.48 2.94 -10.66
N PHE A 178 1.28 3.22 -9.63
CA PHE A 178 1.27 2.42 -8.41
C PHE A 178 -0.07 2.49 -7.69
N ILE A 179 -0.68 3.67 -7.51
CA ILE A 179 -1.95 3.77 -6.77
C ILE A 179 -3.09 3.03 -7.50
N HIS A 180 -3.08 3.01 -8.83
CA HIS A 180 -4.08 2.32 -9.65
C HIS A 180 -3.83 0.81 -9.76
N LEU A 181 -2.57 0.38 -9.93
CA LEU A 181 -2.23 -1.03 -10.16
C LEU A 181 -2.03 -1.84 -8.87
N SER A 182 -1.70 -1.20 -7.76
CA SER A 182 -1.48 -1.88 -6.47
C SER A 182 -2.76 -2.36 -5.79
N GLY A 183 -3.93 -2.00 -6.32
CA GLY A 183 -5.22 -2.42 -5.81
C GLY A 183 -5.65 -1.71 -4.53
N VAL A 184 -5.25 -0.45 -4.34
CA VAL A 184 -5.70 0.38 -3.20
C VAL A 184 -7.18 0.75 -3.30
N VAL A 185 -7.64 1.12 -4.49
CA VAL A 185 -9.06 1.50 -4.69
C VAL A 185 -9.91 0.27 -5.01
N THR A 186 -9.35 -0.67 -5.78
CA THR A 186 -10.03 -1.88 -6.23
C THR A 186 -9.30 -3.10 -5.70
N SER A 187 -10.04 -4.08 -5.14
CA SER A 187 -9.44 -5.37 -4.77
C SER A 187 -8.72 -5.98 -5.97
N ILE A 188 -7.51 -6.51 -5.78
CA ILE A 188 -6.77 -7.17 -6.86
C ILE A 188 -7.50 -8.41 -7.40
N ASP A 189 -8.29 -9.06 -6.55
CA ASP A 189 -9.14 -10.18 -6.93
C ASP A 189 -10.31 -9.73 -7.85
N SER A 190 -10.51 -8.41 -8.01
CA SER A 190 -11.47 -7.78 -8.91
C SER A 190 -10.96 -7.38 -10.28
N MET A 191 -9.64 -7.40 -10.49
CA MET A 191 -9.04 -6.98 -11.75
C MET A 191 -9.07 -8.08 -12.82
N SER A 192 -9.03 -7.69 -14.09
CA SER A 192 -8.86 -8.63 -15.20
C SER A 192 -7.53 -9.39 -15.07
N PRO A 193 -7.42 -10.61 -15.61
CA PRO A 193 -6.23 -11.44 -15.43
C PRO A 193 -4.93 -10.74 -15.85
N GLY A 194 -4.94 -10.01 -16.97
CA GLY A 194 -3.76 -9.28 -17.46
C GLY A 194 -3.27 -8.19 -16.51
N ILE A 195 -4.17 -7.34 -16.04
CA ILE A 195 -3.85 -6.26 -15.08
C ILE A 195 -3.41 -6.85 -13.74
N ARG A 196 -4.02 -7.96 -13.33
CA ARG A 196 -3.68 -8.66 -12.09
C ARG A 196 -2.23 -9.16 -12.06
N TYR A 197 -1.71 -9.70 -13.17
CA TYR A 197 -0.29 -10.10 -13.25
C TYR A 197 0.66 -8.91 -13.10
N ILE A 198 0.34 -7.79 -13.74
CA ILE A 198 1.10 -6.54 -13.62
C ILE A 198 1.03 -6.02 -12.17
N GLY A 199 -0.13 -6.11 -11.53
CA GLY A 199 -0.32 -5.75 -10.12
C GLY A 199 0.61 -6.52 -9.19
N TYR A 200 0.80 -7.83 -9.41
CA TYR A 200 1.71 -8.65 -8.59
C TYR A 200 3.20 -8.30 -8.76
N LEU A 201 3.57 -7.58 -9.82
CA LEU A 201 4.91 -7.06 -9.99
C LEU A 201 5.21 -5.89 -9.03
N PHE A 202 4.21 -5.29 -8.39
CA PHE A 202 4.46 -4.16 -7.49
C PHE A 202 4.67 -4.62 -6.04
N PRO A 203 5.70 -4.08 -5.34
CA PRO A 203 5.98 -4.45 -3.96
C PRO A 203 4.82 -4.19 -2.99
N LEU A 204 3.99 -3.18 -3.29
CA LEU A 204 2.91 -2.75 -2.41
C LEU A 204 1.73 -3.72 -2.41
N THR A 205 1.50 -4.44 -3.51
CA THR A 205 0.25 -5.15 -3.77
C THR A 205 -0.03 -6.25 -2.76
N LEU A 206 0.95 -7.11 -2.49
CA LEU A 206 0.81 -8.21 -1.53
C LEU A 206 0.78 -7.69 -0.10
N ALA A 207 1.50 -6.61 0.21
CA ALA A 207 1.45 -5.94 1.52
C ALA A 207 0.05 -5.36 1.80
N ILE A 208 -0.57 -4.69 0.82
CA ILE A 208 -1.94 -4.15 0.93
C ILE A 208 -2.94 -5.27 1.16
N LYS A 209 -2.81 -6.39 0.42
CA LYS A 209 -3.67 -7.56 0.60
C LYS A 209 -3.52 -8.15 2.00
N ALA A 210 -2.29 -8.23 2.53
CA ALA A 210 -2.03 -8.71 3.88
C ALA A 210 -2.66 -7.80 4.95
N VAL A 211 -2.39 -6.50 4.93
CA VAL A 211 -2.92 -5.56 5.94
C VAL A 211 -4.45 -5.55 5.95
N ARG A 212 -5.11 -5.57 4.78
CA ARG A 212 -6.57 -5.67 4.72
C ARG A 212 -7.12 -6.93 5.37
N LYS A 213 -6.48 -8.08 5.14
CA LYS A 213 -6.94 -9.35 5.72
C LYS A 213 -6.65 -9.43 7.23
N ILE A 214 -5.60 -8.76 7.71
CA ILE A 214 -5.37 -8.59 9.16
C ILE A 214 -6.46 -7.72 9.79
N GLN A 215 -6.79 -6.58 9.18
CA GLN A 215 -7.79 -5.65 9.74
C GLN A 215 -9.21 -6.21 9.70
N SER A 216 -9.65 -6.71 8.55
CA SER A 216 -11.04 -7.12 8.33
C SER A 216 -11.35 -8.52 8.88
N LYS A 217 -10.40 -9.45 8.83
CA LYS A 217 -10.62 -10.85 9.22
C LYS A 217 -9.81 -11.31 10.44
N GLY A 218 -8.98 -10.44 11.02
CA GLY A 218 -8.20 -10.79 12.21
C GLY A 218 -7.11 -11.84 11.97
N TYR A 219 -6.62 -11.99 10.73
CA TYR A 219 -5.65 -13.04 10.41
C TYR A 219 -4.32 -12.84 11.16
N GLY A 220 -3.84 -13.91 11.80
CA GLY A 220 -2.54 -13.94 12.48
C GLY A 220 -1.35 -14.11 11.54
N LEU A 221 -0.14 -14.03 12.10
CA LEU A 221 1.13 -14.09 11.36
C LEU A 221 1.28 -15.38 10.53
N PHE A 222 0.74 -16.51 11.01
CA PHE A 222 0.86 -17.82 10.36
C PHE A 222 -0.06 -18.00 9.14
N HIS A 223 -0.97 -17.05 8.88
CA HIS A 223 -1.85 -17.17 7.73
C HIS A 223 -1.07 -16.91 6.43
N LEU A 224 -1.23 -17.78 5.44
CA LEU A 224 -0.45 -17.77 4.19
C LEU A 224 -0.47 -16.41 3.46
N VAL A 225 -1.61 -15.72 3.47
CA VAL A 225 -1.75 -14.37 2.88
C VAL A 225 -0.90 -13.33 3.59
N VAL A 226 -0.78 -13.42 4.92
CA VAL A 226 0.02 -12.49 5.72
C VAL A 226 1.50 -12.75 5.49
N VAL A 227 1.92 -14.02 5.57
CA VAL A 227 3.30 -14.45 5.26
C VAL A 227 3.70 -14.03 3.85
N ALA A 228 2.82 -14.21 2.85
CA ALA A 228 3.10 -13.78 1.48
C ALA A 228 3.32 -12.27 1.37
N GLY A 229 2.63 -11.46 2.17
CA GLY A 229 2.87 -10.02 2.27
C GLY A 229 4.27 -9.70 2.79
N PHE A 230 4.66 -10.29 3.92
CA PHE A 230 6.00 -10.11 4.51
C PHE A 230 7.13 -10.62 3.62
N VAL A 231 6.96 -11.79 3.02
CA VAL A 231 7.97 -12.37 2.12
C VAL A 231 8.11 -11.50 0.87
N SER A 232 6.99 -11.03 0.31
CA SER A 232 7.02 -10.14 -0.85
C SER A 232 7.78 -8.85 -0.56
N THR A 233 7.54 -8.20 0.58
CA THR A 233 8.25 -6.95 0.91
C THR A 233 9.74 -7.19 1.04
N LEU A 234 10.15 -8.24 1.75
CA LEU A 234 11.56 -8.61 1.91
C LEU A 234 12.23 -8.95 0.57
N VAL A 235 11.58 -9.75 -0.28
CA VAL A 235 12.08 -10.09 -1.61
C VAL A 235 12.30 -8.84 -2.46
N TRP A 236 11.34 -7.91 -2.46
CA TRP A 236 11.49 -6.66 -3.18
C TRP A 236 12.60 -5.76 -2.63
N THR A 237 12.76 -5.69 -1.31
CA THR A 237 13.88 -4.95 -0.69
C THR A 237 15.24 -5.53 -1.11
N VAL A 238 15.37 -6.86 -1.16
CA VAL A 238 16.58 -7.53 -1.65
C VAL A 238 16.81 -7.26 -3.13
N ILE A 239 15.77 -7.38 -3.97
CA ILE A 239 15.88 -7.12 -5.42
C ILE A 239 16.32 -5.67 -5.68
N LEU A 240 15.70 -4.69 -5.02
CA LEU A 240 16.03 -3.27 -5.21
C LEU A 240 17.43 -2.94 -4.70
N SER A 241 17.84 -3.48 -3.55
CA SER A 241 19.20 -3.30 -3.03
C SER A 241 20.26 -3.93 -3.93
N CYS A 242 20.02 -5.13 -4.46
CA CYS A 242 20.89 -5.75 -5.46
C CYS A 242 20.98 -4.91 -6.75
N MET A 243 19.86 -4.34 -7.21
CA MET A 243 19.84 -3.46 -8.39
C MET A 243 20.67 -2.20 -8.16
N ILE A 244 20.58 -1.59 -6.98
CA ILE A 244 21.41 -0.45 -6.58
C ILE A 244 22.90 -0.81 -6.62
N LEU A 245 23.29 -1.92 -5.97
CA LEU A 245 24.68 -2.37 -5.95
C LEU A 245 25.20 -2.67 -7.37
N GLY A 246 24.37 -3.27 -8.22
CA GLY A 246 24.71 -3.52 -9.63
C GLY A 246 24.98 -2.24 -10.41
N ILE A 247 24.14 -1.21 -10.24
CA ILE A 247 24.35 0.10 -10.89
C ILE A 247 25.60 0.79 -10.36
N LEU A 248 25.85 0.73 -9.05
CA LEU A 248 27.05 1.32 -8.43
C LEU A 248 28.33 0.61 -8.89
N ALA A 249 28.31 -0.72 -8.97
CA ALA A 249 29.42 -1.51 -9.49
C ALA A 249 29.72 -1.18 -10.95
N TYR A 250 28.68 -1.07 -11.79
CA TYR A 250 28.83 -0.66 -13.18
C TYR A 250 29.48 0.74 -13.32
N ARG A 251 29.06 1.70 -12.48
CA ARG A 251 29.65 3.05 -12.46
C ARG A 251 31.11 3.04 -12.00
N ARG A 252 31.47 2.25 -10.98
CA ARG A 252 32.87 2.12 -10.54
C ARG A 252 33.78 1.57 -11.63
N VAL A 253 33.32 0.56 -12.38
CA VAL A 253 34.10 -0.02 -13.48
C VAL A 253 34.28 0.97 -14.63
N ARG A 254 33.24 1.76 -14.96
CA ARG A 254 33.34 2.79 -16.01
C ARG A 254 34.31 3.92 -15.65
N MET A 255 34.44 4.30 -14.39
CA MET A 255 35.34 5.37 -13.93
C MET A 255 36.83 4.93 -13.85
N ARG A 256 37.11 3.62 -13.95
CA ARG A 256 38.49 3.07 -13.96
C ARG A 256 39.05 2.86 -15.38
N LYS A 257 38.24 3.04 -16.42
CA LYS A 257 38.66 3.03 -17.83
C LYS A 257 38.81 4.46 -18.33
#